data_AF-A0A7Y1Z6E5-F1
#
_entry.id   AF-A0A7Y1Z6E5-F1
#
_cell.length_a   1.000
_cell.length_b   1.000
_cell.length_c   1.000
_cell.angle_alpha   90.00
_cell.angle_beta   90.00
_cell.angle_gamma   90.00
#
_symmetry.space_group_name_H-M   'P 1'
#
loop_
_entity.id
_entity.type
_entity.pdbx_description
1 polymer ?
#
loop_
_entity_poly.entity_id
_entity_poly.type
_entity_poly.pdbx_seq_one_letter_code
_entity_poly.pdbx_strand_id
1 'polypeptide(L)'
;MPSDCLSFRDTNYFSTLICDYLEERTELQSLYNRFPKLENFKAQIDEKSGNFDLANRQVLEQVLLKQYSDIDATLETHQNIISLKAENTFTITTGHQLNLFTGPLYFLYKIISTINLTRALKKEFPKFNFVPIYWMATEDHDFEEINYFNFKGKKVQWSRASKGPVGRMDLSGLEEVSSVFASQLGSSTNSNELKELFKTAYTEHNTLSEATLYLANELFGDHGLVILDADHKALKQLFASQMKSELLDQDAFHKVNEANAEIGKLNYKVQVNPREINLFYFLNGSRERILNNDGQFLVNNSDQKWTEPEILKELNDHPERFSPNVIMRPLYQETILPNLCYIGGGGELAYWLQLKAYFKSNGICFPILLLRNSAVLVTSKQSEKMIKLDLSFHDLFQTQNKLINDQTKKLSEINIDFSEQKTHLTEQFKALYKLAEATDKSFLGAVAAQE
;
A
#
# COMPACT_ATOMS: atom_id res chain seq x y z
N MET A 1 11.80 1.76 27.36
CA MET A 1 11.23 3.12 27.29
C MET A 1 9.73 2.98 27.44
N PRO A 2 9.04 3.79 28.25
CA PRO A 2 7.58 3.83 28.20
C PRO A 2 7.17 4.24 26.79
N SER A 3 6.28 3.47 26.16
CA SER A 3 5.71 3.79 24.86
C SER A 3 4.64 4.85 25.07
N ASP A 4 4.94 6.10 24.76
CA ASP A 4 3.91 7.13 24.62
C ASP A 4 3.05 6.79 23.40
N CYS A 5 1.82 6.30 23.65
CA CYS A 5 0.88 5.92 22.60
C CYS A 5 -0.08 7.07 22.33
N LEU A 6 -0.09 7.58 21.09
CA LEU A 6 -1.08 8.55 20.60
C LEU A 6 -2.15 7.81 19.81
N SER A 7 -3.40 8.28 19.89
CA SER A 7 -4.44 7.75 19.00
C SER A 7 -4.12 8.16 17.55
N PHE A 8 -4.51 7.34 16.58
CA PHE A 8 -4.32 7.67 15.17
C PHE A 8 -5.00 8.99 14.77
N ARG A 9 -6.14 9.32 15.40
CA ARG A 9 -6.86 10.56 15.17
C ARG A 9 -6.06 11.78 15.61
N ASP A 10 -5.39 11.70 16.76
CA ASP A 10 -4.58 12.79 17.30
C ASP A 10 -3.33 13.08 16.47
N THR A 11 -2.90 12.12 15.64
CA THR A 11 -1.77 12.35 14.72
C THR A 11 -2.12 13.29 13.56
N ASN A 12 -3.39 13.43 13.18
CA ASN A 12 -3.83 14.18 11.99
C ASN A 12 -3.25 13.70 10.64
N TYR A 13 -2.63 12.51 10.58
CA TYR A 13 -2.03 11.95 9.35
C TYR A 13 -2.93 10.95 8.62
N PHE A 14 -4.07 10.57 9.20
CA PHE A 14 -4.99 9.58 8.65
C PHE A 14 -6.31 10.24 8.23
N SER A 15 -6.91 9.71 7.17
CA SER A 15 -8.23 10.18 6.73
C SER A 15 -9.30 9.81 7.76
N THR A 16 -10.38 10.60 7.79
CA THR A 16 -11.53 10.35 8.68
C THR A 16 -12.07 8.92 8.52
N LEU A 17 -12.16 8.42 7.29
CA LEU A 17 -12.58 7.04 7.00
C LEU A 17 -11.73 6.00 7.75
N ILE A 18 -10.41 6.18 7.78
CA ILE A 18 -9.51 5.23 8.45
C ILE A 18 -9.59 5.37 9.96
N CYS A 19 -9.67 6.59 10.49
CA CYS A 19 -9.88 6.78 11.93
C CYS A 19 -11.21 6.15 12.38
N ASP A 20 -12.28 6.35 11.62
CA ASP A 20 -13.61 5.82 11.91
C ASP A 20 -13.63 4.27 11.79
N TYR A 21 -12.89 3.71 10.84
CA TYR A 21 -12.71 2.25 10.73
C TYR A 21 -12.03 1.68 11.98
N LEU A 22 -10.94 2.31 12.44
CA LEU A 22 -10.20 1.87 13.63
C LEU A 22 -10.99 2.04 14.94
N GLU A 23 -11.95 2.96 14.95
CA GLU A 23 -12.90 3.17 16.04
C GLU A 23 -14.13 2.26 15.96
N GLU A 24 -14.17 1.34 14.98
CA GLU A 24 -15.28 0.40 14.78
C GLU A 24 -16.65 1.10 14.64
N ARG A 25 -16.67 2.26 13.97
CA ARG A 25 -17.91 3.01 13.72
C ARG A 25 -18.93 2.15 12.97
N THR A 26 -20.15 2.09 13.51
CA THR A 26 -21.20 1.17 13.05
C THR A 26 -21.60 1.39 11.60
N GLU A 27 -21.47 2.62 11.10
CA GLU A 27 -21.77 3.01 9.73
C GLU A 27 -20.86 2.32 8.71
N LEU A 28 -19.65 1.91 9.12
CA LEU A 28 -18.67 1.26 8.25
C LEU A 28 -18.75 -0.27 8.26
N GLN A 29 -19.57 -0.87 9.12
CA GLN A 29 -19.66 -2.34 9.27
C GLN A 29 -20.06 -3.04 7.97
N SER A 30 -20.82 -2.36 7.10
CA SER A 30 -21.20 -2.88 5.79
C SER A 30 -20.01 -3.03 4.84
N LEU A 31 -18.90 -2.31 5.06
CA LEU A 31 -17.75 -2.21 4.14
C LEU A 31 -16.59 -3.20 4.45
N TYR A 32 -16.64 -3.92 5.57
CA TYR A 32 -15.68 -5.00 5.88
C TYR A 32 -16.36 -6.20 6.53
N ASN A 33 -15.69 -7.36 6.58
CA ASN A 33 -16.28 -8.58 7.16
C ASN A 33 -16.05 -8.65 8.68
N ARG A 34 -14.78 -8.80 9.09
CA ARG A 34 -14.38 -8.92 10.50
C ARG A 34 -13.31 -7.88 10.82
N PHE A 35 -13.39 -7.31 12.03
CA PHE A 35 -12.38 -6.40 12.54
C PHE A 35 -11.14 -7.19 13.04
N PRO A 36 -9.90 -6.67 12.94
CA PRO A 36 -8.66 -7.37 13.29
C PRO A 36 -8.41 -7.58 14.80
N LYS A 37 -9.38 -8.17 15.50
CA LYS A 37 -9.20 -8.70 16.86
C LYS A 37 -8.82 -10.18 16.80
N LEU A 38 -7.96 -10.64 17.71
CA LEU A 38 -7.48 -12.03 17.71
C LEU A 38 -8.64 -13.04 17.78
N GLU A 39 -9.69 -12.77 18.56
CA GLU A 39 -10.85 -13.67 18.63
C GLU A 39 -11.58 -13.84 17.28
N ASN A 40 -11.53 -12.84 16.40
CA ASN A 40 -12.23 -12.87 15.12
C ASN A 40 -11.53 -13.76 14.07
N PHE A 41 -10.24 -14.08 14.28
CA PHE A 41 -9.50 -14.93 13.34
C PHE A 41 -10.00 -16.36 13.31
N LYS A 42 -10.64 -16.86 14.38
CA LYS A 42 -11.18 -18.21 14.36
C LYS A 42 -12.26 -18.37 13.28
N ALA A 43 -13.23 -17.45 13.25
CA ALA A 43 -14.28 -17.45 12.23
C ALA A 43 -13.72 -17.17 10.82
N GLN A 44 -12.66 -16.35 10.71
CA GLN A 44 -11.96 -16.13 9.44
C GLN A 44 -11.28 -17.41 8.92
N ILE A 45 -10.63 -18.17 9.81
CA ILE A 45 -10.02 -19.47 9.47
C ILE A 45 -11.08 -20.42 8.95
N ASP A 46 -12.21 -20.53 9.65
CA ASP A 46 -13.29 -21.46 9.27
C ASP A 46 -13.90 -21.09 7.91
N GLU A 47 -14.13 -19.80 7.65
CA GLU A 47 -14.64 -19.32 6.35
C GLU A 47 -13.62 -19.54 5.23
N LYS A 48 -12.34 -19.19 5.44
CA LYS A 48 -11.30 -19.37 4.41
C LYS A 48 -11.01 -20.84 4.13
N SER A 49 -11.09 -21.71 5.15
CA SER A 49 -10.93 -23.17 4.99
C SER A 49 -11.97 -23.74 4.03
N GLY A 50 -13.23 -23.31 4.11
CA GLY A 50 -14.31 -23.76 3.23
C GLY A 50 -14.33 -23.09 1.85
N ASN A 51 -13.53 -22.04 1.64
CA ASN A 51 -13.55 -21.23 0.43
C ASN A 51 -12.29 -21.38 -0.46
N PHE A 52 -11.22 -21.99 0.05
CA PHE A 52 -9.94 -22.08 -0.67
C PHE A 52 -9.65 -23.50 -1.17
N ASP A 53 -9.47 -23.65 -2.49
CA ASP A 53 -9.24 -24.95 -3.13
C ASP A 53 -7.85 -25.54 -2.80
N LEU A 54 -7.82 -26.85 -2.52
CA LEU A 54 -6.60 -27.61 -2.32
C LEU A 54 -5.72 -27.64 -3.58
N ALA A 55 -6.30 -27.63 -4.78
CA ALA A 55 -5.54 -27.57 -6.03
C ALA A 55 -4.72 -26.27 -6.14
N ASN A 56 -5.30 -25.13 -5.71
CA ASN A 56 -4.60 -23.85 -5.69
C ASN A 56 -3.38 -23.87 -4.76
N ARG A 57 -3.48 -24.57 -3.62
CA ARG A 57 -2.35 -24.73 -2.67
C ARG A 57 -1.15 -25.42 -3.32
N GLN A 58 -1.39 -26.46 -4.12
CA GLN A 58 -0.33 -27.21 -4.81
C GLN A 58 0.38 -26.36 -5.85
N VAL A 59 -0.38 -25.59 -6.64
CA VAL A 59 0.20 -24.67 -7.64
C VAL A 59 1.02 -23.58 -6.96
N LEU A 60 0.50 -22.98 -5.88
CA LEU A 60 1.21 -21.97 -5.10
C LEU A 60 2.55 -22.49 -4.54
N GLU A 61 2.53 -23.66 -3.89
CA GLU A 61 3.75 -24.31 -3.37
C GLU A 61 4.78 -24.51 -4.50
N GLN A 62 4.37 -25.11 -5.62
CA GLN A 62 5.27 -25.43 -6.72
C GLN A 62 5.91 -24.18 -7.34
N VAL A 63 5.12 -23.11 -7.52
CA VAL A 63 5.63 -21.85 -8.06
C VAL A 63 6.64 -21.22 -7.10
N LEU A 64 6.35 -21.20 -5.80
CA LEU A 64 7.28 -20.68 -4.80
C LEU A 64 8.56 -21.52 -4.68
N LEU A 65 8.46 -22.85 -4.67
CA LEU A 65 9.65 -23.72 -4.64
C LEU A 65 10.55 -23.47 -5.86
N LYS A 66 9.95 -23.24 -7.04
CA LYS A 66 10.69 -22.87 -8.24
C LYS A 66 11.27 -21.46 -8.15
N GLN A 67 10.54 -20.49 -7.64
CA GLN A 67 11.01 -19.11 -7.46
C GLN A 67 12.24 -19.04 -6.53
N TYR A 68 12.28 -19.92 -5.53
CA TYR A 68 13.35 -20.02 -4.55
C TYR A 68 14.46 -21.01 -4.93
N SER A 69 14.50 -21.56 -6.16
CA SER A 69 15.53 -22.55 -6.52
C SER A 69 16.96 -22.02 -6.49
N ASP A 70 17.12 -20.74 -6.84
CA ASP A 70 18.42 -20.08 -6.98
C ASP A 70 18.63 -18.98 -5.91
N ILE A 71 17.82 -19.01 -4.84
CA ILE A 71 17.89 -18.07 -3.72
C ILE A 71 18.32 -18.84 -2.48
N ASP A 72 19.35 -18.34 -1.79
CA ASP A 72 19.76 -18.88 -0.49
C ASP A 72 18.75 -18.45 0.60
N ALA A 73 17.65 -19.19 0.67
CA ALA A 73 16.62 -18.99 1.68
C ALA A 73 16.86 -19.87 2.89
N THR A 74 16.45 -19.35 4.05
CA THR A 74 16.57 -20.07 5.31
C THR A 74 15.70 -21.32 5.33
N LEU A 75 16.07 -22.27 6.19
CA LEU A 75 15.25 -23.45 6.45
C LEU A 75 13.82 -23.08 6.89
N GLU A 76 13.66 -22.00 7.67
CA GLU A 76 12.35 -21.52 8.13
C GLU A 76 11.49 -21.06 6.95
N THR A 77 12.04 -20.28 6.03
CA THR A 77 11.35 -19.83 4.81
C THR A 77 10.95 -21.02 3.93
N HIS A 78 11.86 -21.98 3.70
CA HIS A 78 11.54 -23.18 2.93
C HIS A 78 10.45 -24.03 3.59
N GLN A 79 10.48 -24.20 4.91
CA GLN A 79 9.43 -24.90 5.65
C GLN A 79 8.08 -24.19 5.52
N ASN A 80 8.07 -22.86 5.58
CA ASN A 80 6.87 -22.08 5.34
C ASN A 80 6.30 -22.31 3.94
N ILE A 81 7.13 -22.30 2.89
CA ILE A 81 6.71 -22.60 1.52
C ILE A 81 6.07 -23.99 1.42
N ILE A 82 6.74 -25.03 1.94
CA ILE A 82 6.23 -26.41 1.92
C ILE A 82 4.91 -26.51 2.68
N SER A 83 4.79 -25.81 3.81
CA SER A 83 3.59 -25.87 4.64
C SER A 83 2.34 -25.32 3.95
N LEU A 84 2.45 -24.46 2.93
CA LEU A 84 1.32 -23.86 2.22
C LEU A 84 0.42 -24.90 1.55
N LYS A 85 0.98 -26.07 1.22
CA LYS A 85 0.24 -27.21 0.67
C LYS A 85 -0.80 -27.77 1.65
N ALA A 86 -0.56 -27.66 2.95
CA ALA A 86 -1.42 -28.23 3.97
C ALA A 86 -2.69 -27.40 4.19
N GLU A 87 -3.83 -28.07 4.37
CA GLU A 87 -5.14 -27.41 4.55
C GLU A 87 -5.22 -26.53 5.81
N ASN A 88 -4.45 -26.86 6.85
CA ASN A 88 -4.38 -26.09 8.09
C ASN A 88 -3.36 -24.95 8.07
N THR A 89 -2.79 -24.63 6.91
CA THR A 89 -1.87 -23.50 6.73
C THR A 89 -2.58 -22.32 6.07
N PHE A 90 -2.39 -21.13 6.61
CA PHE A 90 -2.94 -19.89 6.12
C PHE A 90 -1.87 -18.82 5.97
N THR A 91 -2.15 -17.78 5.20
CA THR A 91 -1.23 -16.66 5.03
C THR A 91 -1.72 -15.40 5.72
N ILE A 92 -0.76 -14.54 6.05
CA ILE A 92 -0.98 -13.13 6.38
C ILE A 92 -0.15 -12.35 5.38
N THR A 93 -0.79 -11.43 4.67
CA THR A 93 -0.17 -10.81 3.49
C THR A 93 -0.04 -9.32 3.66
N THR A 94 1.13 -8.80 3.33
CA THR A 94 1.30 -7.39 2.99
C THR A 94 1.93 -7.29 1.60
N GLY A 95 1.94 -6.11 1.02
CA GLY A 95 2.57 -5.90 -0.27
C GLY A 95 3.08 -4.49 -0.44
N HIS A 96 4.02 -4.32 -1.36
CA HIS A 96 4.46 -3.00 -1.77
C HIS A 96 5.11 -3.04 -3.17
N GLN A 97 5.34 -1.84 -3.71
CA GLN A 97 6.10 -1.66 -4.94
C GLN A 97 7.57 -1.98 -4.70
N LEU A 98 8.28 -2.26 -5.79
CA LEU A 98 9.69 -2.64 -5.81
C LEU A 98 10.58 -1.39 -5.70
N ASN A 99 10.41 -0.65 -4.61
CA ASN A 99 11.18 0.58 -4.38
C ASN A 99 12.68 0.28 -4.32
N LEU A 100 13.46 1.15 -4.97
CA LEU A 100 14.90 1.11 -4.89
C LEU A 100 15.36 1.17 -3.42
N PHE A 101 16.11 0.14 -3.03
CA PHE A 101 16.68 -0.05 -1.70
C PHE A 101 15.66 0.13 -0.57
N THR A 102 14.50 -0.54 -0.70
CA THR A 102 13.33 -0.53 0.20
C THR A 102 12.52 0.77 0.21
N GLY A 103 13.07 1.87 -0.33
CA GLY A 103 12.43 3.18 -0.38
C GLY A 103 12.00 3.68 1.01
N PRO A 104 10.69 3.86 1.26
CA PRO A 104 10.20 4.40 2.52
C PRO A 104 10.20 3.34 3.65
N LEU A 105 10.46 3.79 4.89
CA LEU A 105 10.49 2.92 6.08
C LEU A 105 9.25 2.05 6.30
N TYR A 106 8.10 2.48 5.78
CA TYR A 106 6.88 1.70 5.94
C TYR A 106 6.90 0.39 5.12
N PHE A 107 7.80 0.23 4.13
CA PHE A 107 8.11 -1.06 3.53
C PHE A 107 8.48 -2.08 4.61
N LEU A 108 9.43 -1.71 5.49
CA LEU A 108 9.91 -2.54 6.59
C LEU A 108 8.79 -2.76 7.63
N TYR A 109 8.09 -1.71 8.02
CA TYR A 109 7.04 -1.81 9.05
C TYR A 109 5.86 -2.69 8.64
N LYS A 110 5.52 -2.71 7.35
CA LYS A 110 4.52 -3.64 6.81
C LYS A 110 4.94 -5.09 7.05
N ILE A 111 6.15 -5.44 6.63
CA ILE A 111 6.69 -6.80 6.75
C ILE A 111 6.80 -7.22 8.22
N ILE A 112 7.34 -6.36 9.08
CA ILE A 112 7.45 -6.61 10.52
C ILE A 112 6.07 -6.86 11.15
N SER A 113 5.05 -6.07 10.75
CA SER A 113 3.68 -6.25 11.24
C SER A 113 3.10 -7.60 10.81
N THR A 114 3.37 -8.04 9.58
CA THR A 114 2.99 -9.36 9.06
C THR A 114 3.59 -10.49 9.86
N ILE A 115 4.92 -10.47 10.06
CA ILE A 115 5.64 -11.49 10.84
C ILE A 115 5.15 -11.53 12.30
N ASN A 116 4.89 -10.37 12.91
CA ASN A 116 4.41 -10.33 14.28
C ASN A 116 2.99 -10.89 14.40
N LEU A 117 2.11 -10.62 13.44
CA LEU A 117 0.76 -11.18 13.43
C LEU A 117 0.78 -12.71 13.25
N THR A 118 1.62 -13.26 12.37
CA THR A 118 1.71 -14.72 12.20
C THR A 118 2.19 -15.40 13.49
N ARG A 119 3.16 -14.82 14.20
CA ARG A 119 3.61 -15.29 15.51
C ARG A 119 2.50 -15.24 16.56
N ALA A 120 1.75 -14.14 16.62
CA ALA A 120 0.62 -14.00 17.54
C ALA A 120 -0.48 -15.03 17.27
N LEU A 121 -0.84 -15.22 15.99
CA LEU A 121 -1.83 -16.22 15.58
C LEU A 121 -1.34 -17.65 15.84
N LYS A 122 -0.06 -17.96 15.62
CA LYS A 122 0.49 -19.29 15.92
C LYS A 122 0.41 -19.61 17.41
N LYS A 123 0.62 -18.62 18.28
CA LYS A 123 0.48 -18.75 19.73
C LYS A 123 -0.98 -19.00 20.13
N GLU A 124 -1.92 -18.25 19.55
CA GLU A 124 -3.35 -18.35 19.86
C GLU A 124 -3.99 -19.64 19.29
N PHE A 125 -3.57 -20.04 18.08
CA PHE A 125 -4.16 -21.13 17.32
C PHE A 125 -3.09 -22.17 16.93
N PRO A 126 -2.50 -22.92 17.89
CA PRO A 126 -1.33 -23.76 17.66
C PRO A 126 -1.53 -24.92 16.67
N LYS A 127 -2.79 -25.32 16.42
CA LYS A 127 -3.17 -26.37 15.45
C LYS A 127 -3.03 -25.94 13.99
N PHE A 128 -2.94 -24.63 13.73
CA PHE A 128 -2.82 -24.05 12.40
C PHE A 128 -1.42 -23.48 12.20
N ASN A 129 -1.04 -23.28 10.94
CA ASN A 129 0.20 -22.62 10.56
C ASN A 129 -0.12 -21.28 9.87
N PHE A 130 0.75 -20.29 10.08
CA PHE A 130 0.56 -18.95 9.56
C PHE A 130 1.85 -18.48 8.89
N VAL A 131 1.79 -18.32 7.57
CA VAL A 131 2.95 -17.96 6.75
C VAL A 131 2.92 -16.45 6.45
N PRO A 132 3.97 -15.69 6.80
CA PRO A 132 4.05 -14.28 6.44
C PRO A 132 4.41 -14.14 4.97
N ILE A 133 3.55 -13.47 4.21
CA ILE A 133 3.74 -13.23 2.78
C ILE A 133 4.04 -11.75 2.52
N TYR A 134 5.11 -11.49 1.77
CA TYR A 134 5.35 -10.21 1.12
C TYR A 134 5.04 -10.32 -0.38
N TRP A 135 3.98 -9.65 -0.81
CA TRP A 135 3.56 -9.56 -2.21
C TRP A 135 4.37 -8.47 -2.93
N MET A 136 5.10 -8.85 -3.98
CA MET A 136 5.78 -7.89 -4.84
C MET A 136 4.81 -7.36 -5.90
N ALA A 137 4.64 -6.04 -5.98
CA ALA A 137 3.85 -5.40 -7.05
C ALA A 137 4.64 -5.30 -8.36
N THR A 138 5.14 -6.43 -8.87
CA THR A 138 6.01 -6.55 -10.06
C THR A 138 5.35 -6.07 -11.34
N GLU A 139 4.03 -6.24 -11.43
CA GLU A 139 3.24 -5.86 -12.59
C GLU A 139 2.92 -4.36 -12.66
N ASP A 140 3.24 -3.57 -11.63
CA ASP A 140 3.03 -2.11 -11.69
C ASP A 140 3.97 -1.46 -12.71
N HIS A 141 3.68 -0.23 -13.12
CA HIS A 141 4.38 0.50 -14.17
C HIS A 141 4.85 1.89 -13.72
N ASP A 142 4.58 2.27 -12.46
CA ASP A 142 4.96 3.57 -11.92
C ASP A 142 6.42 3.59 -11.49
N PHE A 143 7.32 3.73 -12.48
CA PHE A 143 8.75 3.79 -12.25
C PHE A 143 9.17 5.03 -11.42
N GLU A 144 8.45 6.15 -11.56
CA GLU A 144 8.81 7.40 -10.87
C GLU A 144 8.61 7.31 -9.36
N GLU A 145 7.66 6.48 -8.89
CA GLU A 145 7.48 6.21 -7.47
C GLU A 145 8.61 5.36 -6.87
N ILE A 146 9.19 4.45 -7.66
CA ILE A 146 10.13 3.43 -7.17
C ILE A 146 11.61 3.73 -7.44
N ASN A 147 11.93 4.66 -8.35
CA ASN A 147 13.29 4.85 -8.86
C ASN A 147 14.27 5.54 -7.89
N TYR A 148 13.88 5.81 -6.64
CA TYR A 148 14.73 6.54 -5.71
C TYR A 148 14.52 6.16 -4.25
N PHE A 149 15.50 6.51 -3.43
CA PHE A 149 15.38 6.59 -1.98
C PHE A 149 16.06 7.86 -1.46
N ASN A 150 15.79 8.23 -0.21
CA ASN A 150 16.37 9.41 0.41
C ASN A 150 17.47 9.02 1.40
N PHE A 151 18.65 9.60 1.22
CA PHE A 151 19.78 9.45 2.13
C PHE A 151 20.29 10.82 2.57
N LYS A 152 20.30 11.09 3.88
CA LYS A 152 20.74 12.37 4.48
C LYS A 152 20.09 13.61 3.82
N GLY A 153 18.80 13.52 3.50
CA GLY A 153 18.04 14.60 2.87
C GLY A 153 18.32 14.80 1.38
N LYS A 154 19.09 13.91 0.74
CA LYS A 154 19.34 13.91 -0.70
C LYS A 154 18.66 12.70 -1.35
N LYS A 155 18.14 12.91 -2.55
CA LYS A 155 17.58 11.84 -3.37
C LYS A 155 18.72 11.08 -4.06
N VAL A 156 18.80 9.78 -3.84
CA VAL A 156 19.61 8.84 -4.62
C VAL A 156 18.67 8.20 -5.63
N GLN A 157 18.90 8.45 -6.91
CA GLN A 157 17.94 8.13 -7.98
C GLN A 157 18.57 7.29 -9.08
N TRP A 158 17.83 6.29 -9.53
CA TRP A 158 18.09 5.52 -10.74
C TRP A 158 17.39 6.19 -11.93
N SER A 159 18.13 7.01 -12.66
CA SER A 159 17.59 7.81 -13.76
C SER A 159 17.59 7.02 -15.07
N ARG A 160 16.43 6.49 -15.48
CA ARG A 160 16.24 5.80 -16.76
C ARG A 160 14.80 5.93 -17.26
N ALA A 161 14.61 5.88 -18.58
CA ALA A 161 13.27 5.73 -19.15
C ALA A 161 12.76 4.29 -18.96
N SER A 162 11.53 4.14 -18.48
CA SER A 162 10.86 2.85 -18.37
C SER A 162 9.50 2.87 -19.06
N LYS A 163 9.16 1.77 -19.72
CA LYS A 163 7.85 1.50 -20.31
C LYS A 163 7.57 0.03 -20.05
N GLY A 164 6.71 -0.29 -19.09
CA GLY A 164 6.40 -1.69 -18.78
C GLY A 164 6.23 -2.02 -17.30
N PRO A 165 6.00 -3.32 -17.00
CA PRO A 165 6.00 -3.82 -15.64
C PRO A 165 7.39 -3.67 -14.99
N VAL A 166 7.46 -3.00 -13.85
CA VAL A 166 8.70 -2.67 -13.16
C VAL A 166 9.49 -3.90 -12.76
N GLY A 167 8.82 -5.01 -12.42
CA GLY A 167 9.49 -6.26 -12.04
C GLY A 167 10.33 -6.89 -13.16
N ARG A 168 9.97 -6.66 -14.43
CA ARG A 168 10.67 -7.22 -15.60
C ARG A 168 11.80 -6.31 -16.10
N MET A 169 12.04 -5.17 -15.46
CA MET A 169 13.09 -4.24 -15.86
C MET A 169 14.48 -4.82 -15.60
N ASP A 170 15.38 -4.68 -16.58
CA ASP A 170 16.80 -4.95 -16.37
C ASP A 170 17.44 -3.88 -15.47
N LEU A 171 18.56 -4.24 -14.83
CA LEU A 171 19.22 -3.44 -13.80
C LEU A 171 20.27 -2.45 -14.36
N SER A 172 20.28 -2.20 -15.67
CA SER A 172 21.30 -1.31 -16.26
C SER A 172 21.27 0.11 -15.66
N GLY A 173 22.46 0.62 -15.36
CA GLY A 173 22.69 1.90 -14.70
C GLY A 173 22.77 1.82 -13.17
N LEU A 174 22.37 0.72 -12.52
CA LEU A 174 22.45 0.60 -11.06
C LEU A 174 23.88 0.44 -10.52
N GLU A 175 24.84 0.03 -11.36
CA GLU A 175 26.27 0.05 -11.02
C GLU A 175 26.76 1.48 -10.70
N GLU A 176 26.30 2.46 -11.48
CA GLU A 176 26.65 3.87 -11.26
C GLU A 176 25.95 4.42 -10.00
N VAL A 177 24.69 4.05 -9.79
CA VAL A 177 23.95 4.37 -8.55
C VAL A 177 24.64 3.77 -7.33
N SER A 178 25.09 2.52 -7.41
CA SER A 178 25.85 1.83 -6.38
C SER A 178 27.14 2.58 -6.02
N SER A 179 27.91 2.96 -7.05
CA SER A 179 29.15 3.75 -6.88
C SER A 179 28.90 5.10 -6.22
N VAL A 180 27.86 5.84 -6.66
CA VAL A 180 27.48 7.13 -6.07
C VAL A 180 27.03 6.95 -4.63
N PHE A 181 26.19 5.96 -4.33
CA PHE A 181 25.72 5.70 -2.98
C PHE A 181 26.88 5.30 -2.04
N ALA A 182 27.76 4.41 -2.49
CA ALA A 182 28.93 3.98 -1.74
C ALA A 182 29.87 5.14 -1.39
N SER A 183 30.04 6.12 -2.28
CA SER A 183 30.85 7.31 -2.01
C SER A 183 30.29 8.23 -0.91
N GLN A 184 28.98 8.16 -0.63
CA GLN A 184 28.31 8.94 0.41
C GLN A 184 28.33 8.25 1.79
N LEU A 185 28.68 6.97 1.81
CA LEU A 185 28.78 6.13 3.00
C LEU A 185 30.21 6.10 3.54
N GLY A 186 30.35 6.16 4.86
CA GLY A 186 31.65 6.05 5.54
C GLY A 186 32.26 4.65 5.47
N SER A 187 33.26 4.39 6.29
CA SER A 187 33.97 3.10 6.36
C SER A 187 33.61 2.24 7.57
N SER A 188 32.52 2.57 8.28
CA SER A 188 32.04 1.76 9.41
C SER A 188 31.55 0.39 8.94
N THR A 189 31.49 -0.59 9.84
CA THR A 189 30.95 -1.93 9.57
C THR A 189 29.57 -1.86 8.91
N ASN A 190 28.62 -1.16 9.52
CA ASN A 190 27.28 -0.98 8.96
C ASN A 190 27.28 -0.26 7.59
N SER A 191 28.23 0.65 7.36
CA SER A 191 28.38 1.29 6.05
C SER A 191 28.85 0.32 4.98
N ASN A 192 29.75 -0.59 5.32
CA ASN A 192 30.24 -1.60 4.39
C ASN A 192 29.17 -2.67 4.12
N GLU A 193 28.41 -3.07 5.14
CA GLU A 193 27.26 -3.97 4.98
C GLU A 193 26.21 -3.37 4.03
N LEU A 194 25.83 -2.10 4.20
CA LEU A 194 24.85 -1.45 3.31
C LEU A 194 25.37 -1.28 1.87
N LYS A 195 26.68 -1.03 1.70
CA LYS A 195 27.30 -0.97 0.36
C LYS A 195 27.18 -2.32 -0.33
N GLU A 196 27.52 -3.39 0.37
CA GLU A 196 27.53 -4.72 -0.23
C GLU A 196 26.11 -5.24 -0.45
N LEU A 197 25.19 -5.00 0.49
CA LEU A 197 23.78 -5.35 0.29
C LEU A 197 23.19 -4.66 -0.94
N PHE A 198 23.46 -3.36 -1.14
CA PHE A 198 23.01 -2.65 -2.33
C PHE A 198 23.65 -3.23 -3.60
N LYS A 199 24.97 -3.41 -3.59
CA LYS A 199 25.72 -3.92 -4.73
C LYS A 199 25.19 -5.30 -5.14
N THR A 200 25.24 -6.28 -4.25
CA THR A 200 24.79 -7.65 -4.55
C THR A 200 23.35 -7.66 -5.05
N ALA A 201 22.43 -6.96 -4.37
CA ALA A 201 21.03 -6.92 -4.78
C ALA A 201 20.82 -6.36 -6.20
N TYR A 202 21.61 -5.39 -6.64
CA TYR A 202 21.34 -4.66 -7.88
C TYR A 202 22.33 -4.91 -9.02
N THR A 203 23.45 -5.60 -8.76
CA THR A 203 24.49 -5.86 -9.76
C THR A 203 24.70 -7.34 -10.06
N GLU A 204 24.14 -8.24 -9.24
CA GLU A 204 24.31 -9.71 -9.38
C GLU A 204 23.02 -10.43 -9.78
N HIS A 205 21.98 -9.66 -10.17
CA HIS A 205 20.69 -10.16 -10.64
C HIS A 205 20.32 -9.55 -11.99
N ASN A 206 19.35 -10.15 -12.69
CA ASN A 206 18.98 -9.72 -14.04
C ASN A 206 17.84 -8.72 -14.03
N THR A 207 16.88 -8.87 -13.11
CA THR A 207 15.67 -8.05 -13.08
C THR A 207 15.43 -7.39 -11.73
N LEU A 208 14.58 -6.36 -11.71
CA LEU A 208 14.17 -5.69 -10.47
C LEU A 208 13.39 -6.63 -9.54
N SER A 209 12.63 -7.59 -10.07
CA SER A 209 11.95 -8.60 -9.25
C SER A 209 12.94 -9.51 -8.53
N GLU A 210 13.96 -10.01 -9.23
CA GLU A 210 15.03 -10.82 -8.63
C GLU A 210 15.80 -10.03 -7.56
N ALA A 211 16.18 -8.79 -7.88
CA ALA A 211 16.86 -7.88 -6.95
C ALA A 211 16.05 -7.61 -5.68
N THR A 212 14.75 -7.37 -5.83
CA THR A 212 13.85 -7.08 -4.70
C THR A 212 13.61 -8.33 -3.86
N LEU A 213 13.47 -9.49 -4.50
CA LEU A 213 13.34 -10.77 -3.81
C LEU A 213 14.58 -11.04 -2.95
N TYR A 214 15.77 -10.92 -3.54
CA TYR A 214 17.05 -11.07 -2.81
C TYR A 214 17.11 -10.10 -1.62
N LEU A 215 16.88 -8.80 -1.86
CA LEU A 215 16.94 -7.79 -0.80
C LEU A 215 15.97 -8.08 0.35
N ALA A 216 14.73 -8.48 0.06
CA ALA A 216 13.75 -8.80 1.07
C ALA A 216 14.07 -10.12 1.81
N ASN A 217 14.66 -11.11 1.11
CA ASN A 217 15.15 -12.35 1.71
C ASN A 217 16.31 -12.09 2.68
N GLU A 218 17.29 -11.29 2.29
CA GLU A 218 18.41 -10.93 3.18
C GLU A 218 17.95 -10.19 4.45
N LEU A 219 16.92 -9.35 4.34
CA LEU A 219 16.42 -8.57 5.47
C LEU A 219 15.50 -9.35 6.41
N PHE A 220 14.77 -10.36 5.91
CA PHE A 220 13.67 -10.98 6.66
C PHE A 220 13.55 -12.51 6.52
N GLY A 221 14.43 -13.16 5.76
CA GLY A 221 14.45 -14.61 5.56
C GLY A 221 14.64 -15.38 6.87
N ASP A 222 15.44 -14.84 7.80
CA ASP A 222 15.63 -15.34 9.17
C ASP A 222 14.36 -15.26 10.05
N HIS A 223 13.27 -14.73 9.51
CA HIS A 223 11.97 -14.66 10.16
C HIS A 223 10.89 -15.43 9.37
N GLY A 224 11.31 -16.31 8.46
CA GLY A 224 10.43 -17.15 7.66
C GLY A 224 9.59 -16.37 6.64
N LEU A 225 9.97 -15.15 6.27
CA LEU A 225 9.24 -14.38 5.26
C LEU A 225 9.26 -15.10 3.91
N VAL A 226 8.08 -15.31 3.34
CA VAL A 226 7.93 -15.80 1.97
C VAL A 226 7.58 -14.63 1.07
N ILE A 227 8.47 -14.32 0.13
CA ILE A 227 8.30 -13.30 -0.90
C ILE A 227 7.61 -13.95 -2.10
N LEU A 228 6.57 -13.31 -2.63
CA LEU A 228 5.82 -13.81 -3.78
C LEU A 228 5.89 -12.83 -4.95
N ASP A 229 6.48 -13.28 -6.06
CA ASP A 229 6.24 -12.71 -7.39
C ASP A 229 5.03 -13.41 -8.01
N ALA A 230 3.92 -12.69 -8.12
CA ALA A 230 2.68 -13.22 -8.67
C ALA A 230 2.56 -13.05 -10.20
N ASP A 231 3.56 -12.46 -10.86
CA ASP A 231 3.63 -12.35 -12.32
C ASP A 231 4.06 -13.69 -12.96
N HIS A 232 3.28 -14.74 -12.70
CA HIS A 232 3.59 -16.10 -13.10
C HIS A 232 2.39 -16.79 -13.76
N LYS A 233 2.61 -17.41 -14.93
CA LYS A 233 1.57 -18.06 -15.75
C LYS A 233 0.67 -19.01 -14.96
N ALA A 234 1.25 -19.91 -14.17
CA ALA A 234 0.48 -20.90 -13.42
C ALA A 234 -0.43 -20.25 -12.35
N LEU A 235 0.00 -19.14 -11.73
CA LEU A 235 -0.82 -18.42 -10.75
C LEU A 235 -1.94 -17.63 -11.45
N LYS A 236 -1.62 -17.01 -12.59
CA LYS A 236 -2.60 -16.30 -13.43
C LYS A 236 -3.68 -17.24 -13.97
N GLN A 237 -3.33 -18.49 -14.25
CA GLN A 237 -4.30 -19.50 -14.67
C GLN A 237 -5.36 -19.77 -13.59
N LEU A 238 -5.00 -19.74 -12.30
CA LEU A 238 -5.96 -19.89 -11.19
C LEU A 238 -6.96 -18.71 -11.13
N PHE A 239 -6.58 -17.56 -11.66
CA PHE A 239 -7.37 -16.33 -11.69
C PHE A 239 -8.08 -16.09 -13.03
N ALA A 240 -7.89 -16.98 -14.01
CA ALA A 240 -8.41 -16.80 -15.36
C ALA A 240 -9.94 -16.69 -15.40
N SER A 241 -10.66 -17.39 -14.51
CA SER A 241 -12.13 -17.28 -14.42
C SER A 241 -12.60 -15.87 -14.05
N GLN A 242 -11.93 -15.22 -13.10
CA GLN A 242 -12.27 -13.86 -12.65
C GLN A 242 -11.86 -12.83 -13.71
N MET A 243 -10.72 -13.05 -14.38
CA MET A 243 -10.33 -12.21 -15.53
C MET A 243 -11.32 -12.33 -16.68
N LYS A 244 -11.83 -13.53 -16.95
CA LYS A 244 -12.89 -13.75 -17.94
C LYS A 244 -14.17 -13.00 -17.55
N SER A 245 -14.63 -13.13 -16.31
CA SER A 245 -15.84 -12.43 -15.85
C SER A 245 -15.67 -10.91 -15.91
N GLU A 246 -14.47 -10.37 -15.62
CA GLU A 246 -14.21 -8.94 -15.81
C GLU A 246 -14.37 -8.50 -17.27
N LEU A 247 -13.87 -9.28 -18.22
CA LEU A 247 -13.96 -8.95 -19.65
C LEU A 247 -15.41 -8.95 -20.16
N LEU A 248 -16.27 -9.79 -19.60
CA LEU A 248 -17.63 -10.02 -20.10
C LEU A 248 -18.70 -9.28 -19.29
N ASP A 249 -18.63 -9.40 -17.96
CA ASP A 249 -19.68 -8.97 -17.03
C ASP A 249 -19.35 -7.65 -16.33
N GLN A 250 -18.07 -7.26 -16.26
CA GLN A 250 -17.59 -6.00 -15.68
C GLN A 250 -18.07 -5.77 -14.24
N ASP A 251 -18.19 -6.86 -13.48
CA ASP A 251 -18.74 -6.90 -12.12
C ASP A 251 -18.03 -5.92 -11.17
N ALA A 252 -16.71 -5.74 -11.35
CA ALA A 252 -15.92 -4.79 -10.58
C ALA A 252 -16.41 -3.34 -10.76
N PHE A 253 -16.74 -2.95 -11.99
CA PHE A 253 -17.24 -1.61 -12.29
C PHE A 253 -18.53 -1.32 -11.54
N HIS A 254 -19.50 -2.22 -11.61
CA HIS A 254 -20.81 -2.04 -10.98
C HIS A 254 -20.71 -2.09 -9.45
N LYS A 255 -20.09 -3.13 -8.90
CA LYS A 255 -20.04 -3.36 -7.44
C LYS A 255 -19.23 -2.31 -6.70
N VAL A 256 -18.13 -1.83 -7.29
CA VAL A 256 -17.31 -0.78 -6.67
C VAL A 256 -17.98 0.59 -6.79
N ASN A 257 -18.66 0.90 -7.90
CA ASN A 257 -19.42 2.15 -8.00
C ASN A 257 -20.60 2.21 -7.01
N GLU A 258 -21.30 1.08 -6.79
CA GLU A 258 -22.30 0.96 -5.71
C GLU A 258 -21.68 1.28 -4.34
N ALA A 259 -20.54 0.67 -4.01
CA ALA A 259 -19.83 0.93 -2.75
C ALA A 259 -19.37 2.40 -2.64
N ASN A 260 -18.91 3.00 -3.75
CA ASN A 260 -18.50 4.40 -3.81
C ASN A 260 -19.65 5.36 -3.51
N ALA A 261 -20.85 5.05 -4.01
CA ALA A 261 -22.05 5.82 -3.72
C ALA A 261 -22.41 5.76 -2.22
N GLU A 262 -22.32 4.59 -1.60
CA GLU A 262 -22.56 4.43 -0.16
C GLU A 262 -21.51 5.18 0.70
N ILE A 263 -20.23 5.08 0.34
CA ILE A 263 -19.14 5.82 0.99
C ILE A 263 -19.35 7.34 0.86
N GLY A 264 -19.78 7.80 -0.32
CA GLY A 264 -20.09 9.20 -0.57
C GLY A 264 -21.27 9.71 0.27
N LYS A 265 -22.33 8.91 0.46
CA LYS A 265 -23.48 9.25 1.33
C LYS A 265 -23.06 9.43 2.80
N LEU A 266 -22.02 8.73 3.22
CA LEU A 266 -21.43 8.85 4.57
C LEU A 266 -20.42 10.01 4.69
N ASN A 267 -20.30 10.88 3.67
CA ASN A 267 -19.36 12.00 3.59
C ASN A 267 -17.88 11.61 3.66
N TYR A 268 -17.53 10.38 3.28
CA TYR A 268 -16.14 9.97 3.13
C TYR A 268 -15.64 10.19 1.70
N LYS A 269 -14.34 10.48 1.58
CA LYS A 269 -13.67 10.58 0.27
C LYS A 269 -13.49 9.19 -0.34
N VAL A 270 -13.95 9.01 -1.58
CA VAL A 270 -13.66 7.82 -2.39
C VAL A 270 -12.17 7.77 -2.73
N GLN A 271 -11.51 6.62 -2.50
CA GLN A 271 -10.07 6.48 -2.71
C GLN A 271 -9.72 6.11 -4.16
N VAL A 272 -10.48 5.20 -4.78
CA VAL A 272 -10.29 4.78 -6.18
C VAL A 272 -11.60 4.71 -6.94
N ASN A 273 -11.56 4.88 -8.27
CA ASN A 273 -12.71 4.67 -9.15
C ASN A 273 -12.44 3.49 -10.08
N PRO A 274 -13.39 2.56 -10.25
CA PRO A 274 -13.21 1.45 -11.17
C PRO A 274 -13.31 1.94 -12.62
N ARG A 275 -12.72 1.17 -13.54
CA ARG A 275 -12.97 1.29 -14.97
C ARG A 275 -13.97 0.22 -15.40
N GLU A 276 -14.49 0.32 -16.62
CA GLU A 276 -15.32 -0.74 -17.20
C GLU A 276 -14.53 -2.05 -17.30
N ILE A 277 -13.27 -1.99 -17.76
CA ILE A 277 -12.33 -3.11 -17.72
C ILE A 277 -11.14 -2.74 -16.83
N ASN A 278 -10.97 -3.52 -15.76
CA ASN A 278 -9.94 -3.34 -14.75
C ASN A 278 -8.69 -4.21 -15.00
N LEU A 279 -8.50 -4.64 -16.24
CA LEU A 279 -7.34 -5.39 -16.74
C LEU A 279 -6.48 -4.54 -17.68
N PHE A 280 -5.18 -4.78 -17.59
CA PHE A 280 -4.17 -4.38 -18.56
C PHE A 280 -3.69 -5.61 -19.33
N TYR A 281 -3.08 -5.37 -20.48
CA TYR A 281 -2.43 -6.37 -21.31
C TYR A 281 -0.95 -6.01 -21.50
N PHE A 282 -0.08 -7.00 -21.37
CA PHE A 282 1.35 -6.86 -21.62
C PHE A 282 1.66 -7.11 -23.10
N LEU A 283 2.18 -6.09 -23.78
CA LEU A 283 2.53 -6.15 -25.19
C LEU A 283 3.85 -5.42 -25.46
N ASN A 284 4.81 -6.11 -26.08
CA ASN A 284 6.09 -5.53 -26.52
C ASN A 284 6.83 -4.74 -25.43
N GLY A 285 6.81 -5.26 -24.20
CA GLY A 285 7.41 -4.61 -23.04
C GLY A 285 6.51 -3.57 -22.36
N SER A 286 5.42 -3.12 -22.98
CA SER A 286 4.46 -2.17 -22.39
C SER A 286 3.35 -2.86 -21.58
N ARG A 287 2.71 -2.08 -20.69
CA ARG A 287 1.50 -2.45 -19.95
C ARG A 287 0.36 -1.52 -20.34
N GLU A 288 -0.52 -1.97 -21.21
CA GLU A 288 -1.55 -1.13 -21.83
C GLU A 288 -2.95 -1.52 -21.39
N ARG A 289 -3.88 -0.57 -21.41
CA ARG A 289 -5.26 -0.83 -20.98
C ARG A 289 -6.00 -1.65 -22.02
N ILE A 290 -6.87 -2.54 -21.56
CA ILE A 290 -7.86 -3.18 -22.42
C ILE A 290 -9.12 -2.31 -22.42
N LEU A 291 -9.67 -2.03 -23.59
CA LEU A 291 -10.92 -1.30 -23.80
C LEU A 291 -11.90 -2.21 -24.55
N ASN A 292 -13.21 -2.03 -24.33
CA ASN A 292 -14.24 -2.68 -25.14
C ASN A 292 -15.01 -1.61 -25.90
N ASN A 293 -15.07 -1.74 -27.23
CA ASN A 293 -15.81 -0.84 -28.11
C ASN A 293 -16.77 -1.68 -28.95
N ASP A 294 -18.06 -1.65 -28.60
CA ASP A 294 -19.14 -2.37 -29.29
C ASP A 294 -18.85 -3.87 -29.55
N GLY A 295 -18.29 -4.57 -28.55
CA GLY A 295 -17.99 -6.00 -28.63
C GLY A 295 -16.61 -6.34 -29.22
N GLN A 296 -15.80 -5.33 -29.53
CA GLN A 296 -14.41 -5.48 -29.91
C GLN A 296 -13.48 -5.03 -28.77
N PHE A 297 -12.62 -5.93 -28.30
CA PHE A 297 -11.61 -5.66 -27.30
C PHE A 297 -10.36 -5.09 -27.95
N LEU A 298 -9.87 -3.96 -27.45
CA LEU A 298 -8.74 -3.21 -27.99
C LEU A 298 -7.67 -3.05 -26.92
N VAL A 299 -6.41 -3.28 -27.27
CA VAL A 299 -5.27 -2.89 -26.42
C VAL A 299 -4.90 -1.47 -26.78
N ASN A 300 -5.05 -0.56 -25.82
CA ASN A 300 -4.76 0.85 -26.00
C ASN A 300 -3.34 1.08 -26.55
N ASN A 301 -3.15 2.10 -27.38
CA ASN A 301 -1.86 2.41 -28.01
C ASN A 301 -1.27 1.26 -28.87
N SER A 302 -2.11 0.35 -29.38
CA SER A 302 -1.67 -0.73 -30.27
C SER A 302 -2.72 -1.09 -31.32
N ASP A 303 -2.31 -1.85 -32.34
CA ASP A 303 -3.20 -2.39 -33.36
C ASP A 303 -3.87 -3.72 -32.96
N GLN A 304 -3.57 -4.23 -31.75
CA GLN A 304 -4.16 -5.48 -31.27
C GLN A 304 -5.64 -5.30 -30.94
N LYS A 305 -6.44 -6.16 -31.55
CA LYS A 305 -7.88 -6.23 -31.36
C LYS A 305 -8.36 -7.66 -31.39
N TRP A 306 -9.39 -7.94 -30.61
CA TRP A 306 -10.00 -9.25 -30.52
C TRP A 306 -11.52 -9.12 -30.47
N THR A 307 -12.18 -10.10 -31.08
CA THR A 307 -13.56 -10.46 -30.74
C THR A 307 -13.60 -11.16 -29.38
N GLU A 308 -14.79 -11.29 -28.80
CA GLU A 308 -14.97 -12.01 -27.54
C GLU A 308 -14.36 -13.43 -27.55
N PRO A 309 -14.64 -14.31 -28.54
CA PRO A 309 -14.02 -15.65 -28.55
C PRO A 309 -12.50 -15.61 -28.64
N GLU A 310 -11.94 -14.62 -29.35
CA GLU A 310 -10.50 -14.48 -29.54
C GLU A 310 -9.79 -14.02 -28.26
N ILE A 311 -10.33 -13.02 -27.53
CA ILE A 311 -9.71 -12.58 -26.27
C ILE A 311 -9.82 -13.65 -25.19
N LEU A 312 -10.92 -14.41 -25.17
CA LEU A 312 -11.07 -15.52 -24.23
C LEU A 312 -10.09 -16.66 -24.56
N LYS A 313 -9.84 -16.92 -25.85
CA LYS A 313 -8.79 -17.85 -26.26
C LYS A 313 -7.40 -17.34 -25.83
N GLU A 314 -7.11 -16.06 -26.07
CA GLU A 314 -5.84 -15.44 -25.64
C GLU A 314 -5.66 -15.49 -24.12
N LEU A 315 -6.72 -15.28 -23.34
CA LEU A 315 -6.69 -15.39 -21.87
C LEU A 315 -6.39 -16.82 -21.41
N ASN A 316 -6.97 -17.83 -22.07
CA ASN A 316 -6.72 -19.23 -21.74
C ASN A 316 -5.31 -19.67 -22.13
N ASP A 317 -4.81 -19.23 -23.28
CA ASP A 317 -3.51 -19.63 -23.80
C ASP A 317 -2.36 -18.86 -23.13
N HIS A 318 -2.59 -17.58 -22.78
CA HIS A 318 -1.60 -16.62 -22.31
C HIS A 318 -2.09 -15.77 -21.12
N PRO A 319 -2.53 -16.37 -20.01
CA PRO A 319 -3.02 -15.62 -18.84
C PRO A 319 -1.94 -14.71 -18.22
N GLU A 320 -0.66 -15.03 -18.40
CA GLU A 320 0.50 -14.22 -17.97
C GLU A 320 0.61 -12.85 -18.66
N ARG A 321 -0.15 -12.63 -19.73
CA ARG A 321 -0.20 -11.33 -20.42
C ARG A 321 -1.27 -10.40 -19.84
N PHE A 322 -2.16 -10.91 -19.00
CA PHE A 322 -3.24 -10.12 -18.39
C PHE A 322 -2.86 -9.69 -16.97
N SER A 323 -2.98 -8.40 -16.71
CA SER A 323 -2.54 -7.78 -15.46
C SER A 323 -3.67 -7.02 -14.77
N PRO A 324 -4.06 -7.39 -13.54
CA PRO A 324 -5.10 -6.67 -12.82
C PRO A 324 -4.61 -5.29 -12.37
N ASN A 325 -5.51 -4.30 -12.40
CA ASN A 325 -5.27 -2.99 -11.79
C ASN A 325 -5.48 -3.04 -10.25
N VAL A 326 -5.46 -1.87 -9.61
CA VAL A 326 -5.65 -1.71 -8.15
C VAL A 326 -6.95 -2.33 -7.60
N ILE A 327 -8.02 -2.42 -8.40
CA ILE A 327 -9.33 -3.00 -8.01
C ILE A 327 -9.27 -4.52 -8.02
N MET A 328 -8.69 -5.12 -9.06
CA MET A 328 -8.68 -6.58 -9.24
C MET A 328 -7.48 -7.27 -8.57
N ARG A 329 -6.37 -6.57 -8.34
CA ARG A 329 -5.17 -7.14 -7.69
C ARG A 329 -5.48 -7.71 -6.29
N PRO A 330 -6.30 -7.07 -5.44
CA PRO A 330 -6.80 -7.67 -4.20
C PRO A 330 -7.51 -9.01 -4.43
N LEU A 331 -8.40 -9.09 -5.41
CA LEU A 331 -9.11 -10.34 -5.71
C LEU A 331 -8.14 -11.42 -6.21
N TYR A 332 -7.16 -11.05 -7.04
CA TYR A 332 -6.11 -11.96 -7.49
C TYR A 332 -5.34 -12.57 -6.32
N GLN A 333 -4.88 -11.73 -5.39
CA GLN A 333 -4.19 -12.18 -4.17
C GLN A 333 -5.04 -13.18 -3.38
N GLU A 334 -6.31 -12.87 -3.14
CA GLU A 334 -7.19 -13.70 -2.32
C GLU A 334 -7.65 -14.98 -3.02
N THR A 335 -7.56 -15.03 -4.36
CA THR A 335 -7.81 -16.22 -5.17
C THR A 335 -6.66 -17.22 -5.09
N ILE A 336 -5.41 -16.74 -5.05
CA ILE A 336 -4.22 -17.60 -5.07
C ILE A 336 -3.62 -17.86 -3.69
N LEU A 337 -4.00 -17.08 -2.66
CA LEU A 337 -3.52 -17.26 -1.29
C LEU A 337 -4.64 -17.68 -0.34
N PRO A 338 -4.39 -18.65 0.57
CA PRO A 338 -5.25 -18.92 1.71
C PRO A 338 -5.08 -17.83 2.79
N ASN A 339 -5.22 -16.56 2.39
CA ASN A 339 -4.97 -15.40 3.22
C ASN A 339 -6.12 -15.13 4.19
N LEU A 340 -5.76 -14.81 5.44
CA LEU A 340 -6.73 -14.43 6.48
C LEU A 340 -6.79 -12.94 6.67
N CYS A 341 -5.65 -12.26 6.53
CA CYS A 341 -5.54 -10.84 6.81
C CYS A 341 -4.60 -10.15 5.83
N TYR A 342 -5.06 -9.02 5.30
CA TYR A 342 -4.22 -8.10 4.55
C TYR A 342 -3.80 -6.93 5.44
N ILE A 343 -2.49 -6.70 5.51
CA ILE A 343 -1.89 -5.60 6.26
C ILE A 343 -1.47 -4.50 5.28
N GLY A 344 -2.05 -3.31 5.41
CA GLY A 344 -1.82 -2.18 4.51
C GLY A 344 -1.71 -0.84 5.24
N GLY A 345 -1.39 0.21 4.51
CA GLY A 345 -1.50 1.60 4.96
C GLY A 345 -2.91 2.15 4.84
N GLY A 346 -3.14 3.38 5.34
CA GLY A 346 -4.47 4.00 5.34
C GLY A 346 -5.09 4.15 3.94
N GLY A 347 -4.30 4.55 2.94
CA GLY A 347 -4.79 4.61 1.56
C GLY A 347 -5.13 3.23 0.98
N GLU A 348 -4.38 2.19 1.37
CA GLU A 348 -4.67 0.82 0.93
C GLU A 348 -5.99 0.34 1.54
N LEU A 349 -6.13 0.43 2.86
CA LEU A 349 -7.36 0.04 3.56
C LEU A 349 -8.59 0.80 3.05
N ALA A 350 -8.46 2.09 2.76
CA ALA A 350 -9.55 2.90 2.25
C ALA A 350 -10.12 2.34 0.93
N TYR A 351 -9.26 1.93 -0.01
CA TYR A 351 -9.76 1.31 -1.24
C TYR A 351 -10.22 -0.13 -1.01
N TRP A 352 -9.61 -0.90 -0.12
CA TRP A 352 -10.07 -2.26 0.19
C TRP A 352 -11.52 -2.27 0.71
N LEU A 353 -11.91 -1.28 1.53
CA LEU A 353 -13.29 -1.10 2.01
C LEU A 353 -14.30 -0.92 0.85
N GLN A 354 -13.85 -0.43 -0.31
CA GLN A 354 -14.70 -0.31 -1.51
C GLN A 354 -14.96 -1.66 -2.19
N LEU A 355 -14.23 -2.73 -1.83
CA LEU A 355 -14.20 -3.99 -2.59
C LEU A 355 -15.04 -5.12 -1.97
N LYS A 356 -15.56 -4.98 -0.74
CA LYS A 356 -16.27 -6.08 -0.07
C LYS A 356 -17.44 -6.63 -0.90
N ALA A 357 -18.22 -5.75 -1.53
CA ALA A 357 -19.33 -6.15 -2.40
C ALA A 357 -18.86 -6.92 -3.65
N TYR A 358 -17.74 -6.50 -4.23
CA TYR A 358 -17.12 -7.14 -5.39
C TYR A 358 -16.57 -8.54 -5.04
N PHE A 359 -15.93 -8.68 -3.89
CA PHE A 359 -15.49 -9.99 -3.39
C PHE A 359 -16.66 -10.95 -3.19
N LYS A 360 -17.75 -10.45 -2.61
CA LYS A 360 -18.98 -11.22 -2.42
C LYS A 360 -19.58 -11.69 -3.75
N SER A 361 -19.58 -10.87 -4.81
CA SER A 361 -20.10 -11.29 -6.11
C SER A 361 -19.24 -12.39 -6.76
N ASN A 362 -17.93 -12.39 -6.48
CA ASN A 362 -17.00 -13.42 -6.94
C ASN A 362 -16.95 -14.67 -6.06
N GLY A 363 -17.71 -14.71 -4.96
CA GLY A 363 -17.69 -15.83 -4.03
C GLY A 363 -16.34 -16.05 -3.34
N ILE A 364 -15.50 -15.01 -3.24
CA ILE A 364 -14.19 -15.07 -2.57
C ILE A 364 -14.31 -14.45 -1.19
N CYS A 365 -13.76 -15.14 -0.18
CA CYS A 365 -13.71 -14.66 1.19
C CYS A 365 -12.96 -13.32 1.27
N PHE A 366 -13.62 -12.29 1.81
CA PHE A 366 -12.99 -11.00 2.05
C PHE A 366 -12.09 -11.08 3.30
N PRO A 367 -10.80 -10.71 3.21
CA PRO A 367 -9.87 -10.86 4.32
C PRO A 367 -10.14 -9.85 5.43
N ILE A 368 -9.61 -10.12 6.62
CA ILE A 368 -9.49 -9.11 7.68
C ILE A 368 -8.53 -8.02 7.19
N LEU A 369 -8.90 -6.76 7.34
CA LEU A 369 -8.02 -5.63 7.03
C LEU A 369 -7.33 -5.19 8.31
N LEU A 370 -6.01 -5.00 8.29
CA LEU A 370 -5.27 -4.49 9.44
C LEU A 370 -4.41 -3.30 9.01
N LEU A 371 -4.53 -2.19 9.73
CA LEU A 371 -3.65 -1.05 9.52
C LEU A 371 -2.28 -1.40 10.08
N ARG A 372 -1.26 -1.36 9.22
CA ARG A 372 0.13 -1.55 9.65
C ARG A 372 0.49 -0.61 10.81
N ASN A 373 1.46 -1.02 11.62
CA ASN A 373 2.02 -0.11 12.62
C ASN A 373 2.61 1.14 11.96
N SER A 374 2.51 2.27 12.65
CA SER A 374 3.14 3.54 12.28
C SER A 374 4.13 3.93 13.36
N ALA A 375 5.39 4.08 12.98
CA ALA A 375 6.48 4.36 13.90
C ALA A 375 7.37 5.50 13.38
N VAL A 376 7.86 6.32 14.31
CA VAL A 376 8.83 7.38 14.06
C VAL A 376 10.11 7.04 14.80
N LEU A 377 11.24 7.05 14.09
CA LEU A 377 12.55 6.86 14.71
C LEU A 377 13.08 8.21 15.19
N VAL A 378 13.38 8.28 16.48
CA VAL A 378 13.87 9.49 17.14
C VAL A 378 15.22 9.19 17.77
N THR A 379 16.24 9.96 17.39
CA THR A 379 17.58 9.84 18.01
C THR A 379 17.57 10.39 19.43
N SER A 380 18.47 9.92 20.29
CA SER A 380 18.62 10.44 21.66
C SER A 380 18.81 11.97 21.68
N LYS A 381 19.61 12.50 20.74
CA LYS A 381 19.82 13.95 20.59
C LYS A 381 18.53 14.71 20.25
N GLN A 382 17.68 14.16 19.38
CA GLN A 382 16.38 14.77 19.07
C GLN A 382 15.44 14.72 20.28
N SER A 383 15.40 13.60 21.00
CA SER A 383 14.60 13.44 22.22
C SER A 383 15.05 14.41 23.32
N GLU A 384 16.36 14.54 23.57
CA GLU A 384 16.91 15.52 24.52
C GLU A 384 16.58 16.97 24.13
N LYS A 385 16.62 17.29 22.82
CA LYS A 385 16.25 18.62 22.34
C LYS A 385 14.77 18.91 22.55
N MET A 386 13.91 17.93 22.30
CA MET A 386 12.47 18.02 22.55
C MET A 386 12.20 18.30 24.04
N ILE A 387 12.85 17.54 24.94
CA ILE A 387 12.73 17.73 26.39
C ILE A 387 13.22 19.14 26.81
N LYS A 388 14.34 19.62 26.26
CA LYS A 388 14.86 20.97 26.54
C LYS A 388 13.94 22.10 26.07
N LEU A 389 13.14 21.84 25.05
CA LEU A 389 12.12 22.76 24.53
C LEU A 389 10.78 22.62 25.25
N ASP A 390 10.71 21.77 26.29
CA ASP A 390 9.49 21.45 27.03
C ASP A 390 8.33 21.10 26.08
N LEU A 391 8.65 20.19 25.14
CA LEU A 391 7.75 19.62 24.14
C LEU A 391 7.44 18.16 24.47
N SER A 392 6.21 17.75 24.20
CA SER A 392 5.80 16.35 24.18
C SER A 392 5.90 15.76 22.76
N PHE A 393 5.85 14.44 22.63
CA PHE A 393 5.75 13.79 21.31
C PHE A 393 4.45 14.17 20.59
N HIS A 394 3.36 14.41 21.31
CA HIS A 394 2.08 14.86 20.74
C HIS A 394 2.23 16.19 20.00
N ASP A 395 3.03 17.13 20.55
CA ASP A 395 3.25 18.44 19.93
C ASP A 395 3.95 18.33 18.58
N LEU A 396 4.74 17.28 18.36
CA LEU A 396 5.45 17.04 17.10
C LEU A 396 4.52 16.63 15.94
N PHE A 397 3.28 16.24 16.22
CA PHE A 397 2.27 15.94 15.21
C PHE A 397 1.46 17.17 14.78
N GLN A 398 1.71 18.33 15.39
CA GLN A 398 1.12 19.59 14.93
C GLN A 398 1.75 20.06 13.62
N THR A 399 1.08 20.98 12.93
CA THR A 399 1.69 21.68 11.80
C THR A 399 2.88 22.51 12.30
N GLN A 400 3.94 22.59 11.48
CA GLN A 400 5.16 23.31 11.84
C GLN A 400 4.89 24.76 12.26
N ASN A 401 3.99 25.46 11.56
CA ASN A 401 3.61 26.84 11.90
C ASN A 401 2.93 26.92 13.27
N LYS A 402 2.03 25.98 13.59
CA LYS A 402 1.36 25.96 14.89
C LYS A 402 2.37 25.69 16.01
N LEU A 403 3.23 24.70 15.83
CA LEU A 403 4.27 24.34 16.80
C LEU A 403 5.22 25.52 17.07
N ILE A 404 5.67 26.21 16.03
CA ILE A 404 6.52 27.41 16.16
C ILE A 404 5.78 28.53 16.90
N ASN A 405 4.53 28.79 16.55
CA ASN A 405 3.73 29.85 17.19
C ASN A 405 3.50 29.55 18.67
N ASP A 406 3.10 28.33 19.01
CA ASP A 406 2.83 27.91 20.38
C ASP A 406 4.11 27.97 21.22
N GLN A 407 5.24 27.53 20.67
CA GLN A 407 6.54 27.64 21.33
C GLN A 407 7.05 29.08 21.44
N THR A 408 6.85 29.91 20.42
CA THR A 408 7.23 31.33 20.46
C THR A 408 6.44 32.06 21.55
N LYS A 409 5.12 31.80 21.67
CA LYS A 409 4.30 32.36 22.74
C LYS A 409 4.74 31.90 24.12
N LYS A 410 5.09 30.61 24.27
CA LYS A 410 5.56 30.04 25.53
C LYS A 410 6.91 30.60 25.98
N LEU A 411 7.81 30.89 25.04
CA LEU A 411 9.16 31.38 25.31
C LEU A 411 9.27 32.91 25.33
N SER A 412 8.28 33.62 24.77
CA SER A 412 8.27 35.08 24.71
C SER A 412 7.97 35.70 26.07
N GLU A 413 8.81 36.64 26.49
CA GLU A 413 8.56 37.47 27.68
C GLU A 413 7.43 38.50 27.45
N ILE A 414 7.10 38.77 26.18
CA ILE A 414 6.04 39.68 25.77
C ILE A 414 4.76 38.87 25.53
N ASN A 415 3.63 39.35 26.05
CA ASN A 415 2.32 38.78 25.74
C ASN A 415 1.93 39.11 24.29
N ILE A 416 2.17 38.17 23.37
CA ILE A 416 1.83 38.32 21.95
C ILE A 416 0.37 37.89 21.73
N ASP A 417 -0.56 38.77 22.13
CA ASP A 417 -2.00 38.62 21.88
C ASP A 417 -2.56 39.87 21.19
N PHE A 418 -3.04 39.70 19.97
CA PHE A 418 -3.65 40.77 19.17
C PHE A 418 -5.18 40.69 19.14
N SER A 419 -5.80 39.90 20.01
CA SER A 419 -7.25 39.67 20.00
C SER A 419 -8.03 40.97 20.17
N GLU A 420 -7.58 41.87 21.06
CA GLU A 420 -8.22 43.17 21.27
C GLU A 420 -8.12 44.06 20.02
N GLN A 421 -6.94 44.13 19.38
CA GLN A 421 -6.72 44.91 18.17
C GLN A 421 -7.53 44.36 17.00
N LYS A 422 -7.66 43.02 16.88
CA LYS A 422 -8.52 42.37 15.88
C LYS A 422 -9.99 42.70 16.11
N THR A 423 -10.48 42.62 17.35
CA THR A 423 -11.85 43.02 17.69
C THR A 423 -12.09 44.48 17.32
N HIS A 424 -11.15 45.39 17.61
CA HIS A 424 -11.26 46.79 17.25
C HIS A 424 -11.35 46.99 15.73
N LEU A 425 -10.51 46.30 14.94
CA LEU A 425 -10.59 46.33 13.48
C LEU A 425 -11.93 45.81 12.96
N THR A 426 -12.41 44.68 13.47
CA THR A 426 -13.73 44.12 13.09
C THR A 426 -14.86 45.10 13.41
N GLU A 427 -14.81 45.79 14.55
CA GLU A 427 -15.79 46.81 14.91
C GLU A 427 -15.72 48.03 13.98
N GLN A 428 -14.51 48.47 13.62
CA GLN A 428 -14.32 49.54 12.63
C GLN A 428 -14.90 49.15 11.26
N PHE A 429 -14.61 47.94 10.76
CA PHE A 429 -15.17 47.46 9.50
C PHE A 429 -16.70 47.34 9.55
N LYS A 430 -17.27 46.85 10.66
CA LYS A 430 -18.74 46.86 10.85
C LYS A 430 -19.33 48.26 10.75
N ALA A 431 -18.67 49.28 11.29
CA ALA A 431 -19.12 50.67 11.16
C ALA A 431 -19.02 51.18 9.71
N LEU A 432 -17.95 50.81 8.99
CA LEU A 432 -17.78 51.14 7.57
C LEU A 432 -18.83 50.47 6.68
N TYR A 433 -19.15 49.19 6.92
CA TYR A 433 -20.23 48.50 6.20
C TYR A 433 -21.58 49.20 6.40
N LYS A 434 -21.92 49.61 7.64
CA LYS A 434 -23.17 50.36 7.90
C LYS A 434 -23.26 51.67 7.11
N LEU A 435 -22.14 52.39 6.98
CA LEU A 435 -22.09 53.64 6.20
C LEU A 435 -22.19 53.33 4.69
N ALA A 436 -21.47 52.32 4.21
CA ALA A 436 -21.50 51.91 2.82
C ALA A 436 -22.90 51.44 2.38
N GLU A 437 -23.61 50.69 3.23
CA GLU A 437 -25.01 50.27 3.00
C GLU A 437 -25.98 51.45 2.86
N ALA A 438 -25.71 52.57 3.55
CA ALA A 438 -26.49 53.80 3.43
C ALA A 438 -26.15 54.64 2.18
N THR A 439 -25.18 54.19 1.39
CA THR A 439 -24.73 54.82 0.14
C THR A 439 -24.95 53.88 -1.06
N ASP A 440 -24.04 53.84 -2.04
CA ASP A 440 -24.12 52.94 -3.18
C ASP A 440 -23.67 51.52 -2.81
N LYS A 441 -24.49 50.52 -3.15
CA LYS A 441 -24.22 49.10 -2.86
C LYS A 441 -22.91 48.58 -3.47
N SER A 442 -22.41 49.22 -4.53
CA SER A 442 -21.12 48.89 -5.14
C SER A 442 -19.93 49.12 -4.21
N PHE A 443 -20.07 49.94 -3.16
CA PHE A 443 -19.00 50.18 -2.18
C PHE A 443 -18.83 49.06 -1.14
N LEU A 444 -19.79 48.14 -0.99
CA LEU A 444 -19.66 47.01 -0.06
C LEU A 444 -18.50 46.07 -0.44
N GLY A 445 -18.33 45.83 -1.75
CA GLY A 445 -17.21 45.04 -2.25
C GLY A 445 -15.85 45.71 -2.02
N ALA A 446 -15.80 47.05 -2.02
CA ALA A 446 -14.57 47.80 -1.74
C ALA A 446 -14.20 47.74 -0.25
N VAL A 447 -15.17 47.82 0.65
CA VAL A 447 -14.94 47.64 2.11
C VAL A 447 -14.47 46.21 2.40
N ALA A 448 -15.12 45.20 1.80
CA ALA A 448 -14.74 43.80 1.98
C ALA A 448 -13.36 43.43 1.42
N ALA A 449 -12.86 44.16 0.43
CA ALA A 449 -11.51 43.94 -0.09
C ALA A 449 -10.41 44.56 0.78
N GLN A 450 -10.76 45.47 1.70
CA GLN A 450 -9.82 46.11 2.63
C GLN A 450 -9.79 45.44 4.01
N GLU A 451 -10.85 44.71 4.37
CA GLU A 451 -10.93 43.82 5.54
C GLU A 451 -10.08 42.55 5.33
#